data_AF-A3QDM4-F1
#
_entry.id   AF-A3QDM4-F1
#
_cell.length_a   1.000
_cell.length_b   1.000
_cell.length_c   1.000
_cell.angle_alpha   90.00
_cell.angle_beta   90.00
_cell.angle_gamma   90.00
#
_symmetry.space_group_name_H-M   'P 1'
#
loop_
_entity.id
_entity.type
_entity.pdbx_description
1 polymer ?
#
loop_
_entity_poly.entity_id
_entity_poly.type
_entity_poly.pdbx_seq_one_letter_code
_entity_poly.pdbx_strand_id
1 'polypeptide(L)'
;MDIYDIFQNFRINDLAREAGQAKSHARANEVSLQGLQDQIDHLSMVCLAMSELLEEIGFNKEMLVAKIQEIDLRDGKLDGKFTPAIHCSGCGRKLAPRHVTCLYCGAKVKSDSVVQSQHGR
;
A
#
# COMPACT_ATOMS: atom_id res chain seq x y z
N MET A 1 30.57 15.01 43.23
CA MET A 1 29.73 14.47 42.15
C MET A 1 29.94 12.97 42.18
N ASP A 2 28.89 12.22 42.51
CA ASP A 2 29.00 10.78 42.73
C ASP A 2 29.17 10.05 41.38
N ILE A 3 29.92 8.96 41.37
CA ILE A 3 30.08 8.08 40.20
C ILE A 3 28.71 7.58 39.74
N TYR A 4 27.80 7.33 40.69
CA TYR A 4 26.43 6.94 40.39
C TYR A 4 25.66 8.01 39.61
N ASP A 5 25.83 9.30 39.94
CA ASP A 5 25.20 10.42 39.23
C ASP A 5 25.71 10.50 37.77
N ILE A 6 26.99 10.23 37.54
CA ILE A 6 27.58 10.27 36.20
C ILE A 6 26.98 9.15 35.32
N PHE A 7 26.89 7.93 35.84
CA PHE A 7 26.29 6.82 35.11
C PHE A 7 24.79 7.01 34.86
N GLN A 8 24.05 7.57 35.82
CA GLN A 8 22.63 7.89 35.63
C GLN A 8 22.43 8.97 34.57
N ASN A 9 23.19 10.05 34.62
CA ASN A 9 23.13 11.11 33.61
C ASN A 9 23.49 10.59 32.22
N PHE A 10 24.43 9.65 32.10
CA PHE A 10 24.76 9.03 30.81
C PHE A 10 23.57 8.24 30.24
N ARG A 11 22.91 7.41 31.06
CA ARG A 11 21.73 6.63 30.63
C ARG A 11 20.54 7.52 30.26
N ILE A 12 20.29 8.58 31.04
CA ILE A 12 19.23 9.55 30.75
C ILE A 12 19.50 10.25 29.42
N ASN A 13 20.75 10.64 29.16
CA ASN A 13 21.13 11.26 27.90
C ASN A 13 20.97 10.30 26.72
N ASP A 14 21.32 9.02 26.88
CA ASP A 14 21.17 8.02 25.83
C ASP A 14 19.68 7.77 25.50
N LEU A 15 18.85 7.56 26.52
CA LEU A 15 17.39 7.43 26.36
C LEU A 15 16.76 8.68 25.74
N ALA A 16 17.21 9.88 26.13
CA ALA A 16 16.73 11.13 25.56
C ALA A 16 17.11 11.26 24.07
N ARG A 17 18.29 10.78 23.68
CA ARG A 17 18.73 10.75 22.27
C ARG A 17 17.92 9.75 21.45
N GLU A 18 17.66 8.55 21.98
CA GLU A 18 16.85 7.53 21.32
C GLU A 18 15.39 8.01 21.15
N ALA A 19 14.79 8.57 22.20
CA ALA A 19 13.47 9.18 22.13
C ALA A 19 13.40 10.35 21.13
N GLY A 20 14.45 11.18 21.08
CA GLY A 20 14.58 12.26 20.10
C GLY A 20 14.62 11.75 18.66
N GLN A 21 15.38 10.69 18.40
CA GLN A 21 15.46 10.05 17.08
C GLN A 21 14.12 9.42 16.69
N ALA A 22 13.49 8.65 17.58
CA ALA A 22 12.18 8.06 17.33
C ALA A 22 11.13 9.12 16.99
N LYS A 23 11.12 10.25 17.72
CA LYS A 23 10.23 11.39 17.44
C LYS A 23 10.52 12.02 16.08
N SER A 24 11.80 12.16 15.71
CA SER A 24 12.20 12.68 14.41
C SER A 24 11.76 11.76 13.27
N HIS A 25 11.92 10.45 13.42
CA HIS A 25 11.45 9.46 12.44
C HIS A 25 9.93 9.46 12.31
N ALA A 26 9.20 9.51 13.42
CA ALA A 26 7.74 9.61 13.40
C ALA A 26 7.28 10.84 12.61
N ARG A 27 7.88 12.01 12.89
CA ARG A 27 7.55 13.26 12.18
C ARG A 27 7.91 13.20 10.70
N ALA A 28 9.06 12.61 10.35
CA ALA A 28 9.46 12.43 8.95
C ALA A 28 8.45 11.55 8.20
N ASN A 29 8.02 10.45 8.83
CA ASN A 29 7.01 9.55 8.26
C ASN A 29 5.66 10.25 8.10
N GLU A 30 5.21 11.05 9.07
CA GLU A 30 3.99 11.85 8.97
C GLU A 30 4.03 12.79 7.76
N VAL A 31 5.15 13.49 7.54
CA VAL A 31 5.35 14.36 6.38
C VAL A 31 5.31 13.56 5.08
N SER A 32 5.97 12.40 5.02
CA SER A 32 5.94 11.53 3.84
C SER A 32 4.53 10.99 3.57
N LEU A 33 3.77 10.61 4.60
CA LEU A 33 2.39 10.15 4.46
C LEU A 33 1.49 11.25 3.93
N GLN A 34 1.63 12.48 4.43
CA GLN A 34 0.89 13.62 3.90
C GLN A 34 1.22 13.87 2.42
N GLY A 35 2.50 13.84 2.06
CA GLY A 35 2.91 13.98 0.65
C GLY A 35 2.38 12.87 -0.26
N LEU A 36 2.26 11.64 0.24
CA LEU A 36 1.63 10.53 -0.50
C LEU A 36 0.12 10.73 -0.62
N GLN A 37 -0.54 11.22 0.42
CA GLN A 37 -1.97 11.54 0.37
C GLN A 37 -2.25 12.63 -0.67
N ASP A 38 -1.47 13.71 -0.69
CA ASP A 38 -1.60 14.80 -1.65
C ASP A 38 -1.41 14.29 -3.10
N GLN A 39 -0.46 13.37 -3.31
CA GLN A 39 -0.25 12.74 -4.63
C GLN A 39 -1.43 11.86 -5.05
N ILE A 40 -2.01 11.10 -4.12
CA ILE A 40 -3.20 10.28 -4.37
C ILE A 40 -4.40 11.16 -4.71
N ASP A 41 -4.58 12.27 -3.98
CA ASP A 41 -5.68 13.20 -4.20
C ASP A 41 -5.54 13.88 -5.57
N HIS A 42 -4.33 14.32 -5.93
CA HIS A 42 -4.05 14.86 -7.26
C HIS A 42 -4.30 13.83 -8.37
N LEU A 43 -3.81 12.59 -8.21
CA LEU A 43 -4.07 11.52 -9.18
C LEU A 43 -5.57 11.23 -9.32
N SER A 44 -6.31 11.21 -8.20
CA SER A 44 -7.75 10.98 -8.19
C SER A 44 -8.49 12.08 -8.94
N MET A 45 -8.10 13.34 -8.74
CA MET A 45 -8.66 14.49 -9.45
C MET A 45 -8.42 14.38 -10.97
N VAL A 46 -7.18 14.05 -11.38
CA VAL A 46 -6.85 13.86 -12.80
C VAL A 46 -7.63 12.70 -13.41
N CYS A 47 -7.73 11.56 -12.71
CA CYS A 47 -8.52 10.43 -13.17
C CYS A 47 -10.02 10.76 -13.31
N LEU A 48 -10.57 11.57 -12.40
CA LEU A 48 -11.95 12.04 -12.50
C LEU A 48 -12.14 12.94 -13.73
N ALA A 49 -11.28 13.93 -13.92
CA ALA A 49 -11.32 14.80 -15.10
C ALA A 49 -11.18 14.00 -16.42
N MET A 50 -10.27 13.02 -16.45
CA MET A 50 -10.16 12.10 -17.58
C MET A 50 -11.44 11.31 -17.81
N SER A 51 -12.12 10.84 -16.75
CA SER A 51 -13.37 10.10 -16.89
C SER A 51 -14.51 10.97 -17.43
N GLU A 52 -14.61 12.22 -17.00
CA GLU A 52 -15.61 13.17 -17.51
C GLU A 52 -15.39 13.47 -19.00
N LEU A 53 -14.13 13.72 -19.40
CA LEU A 53 -13.77 13.92 -20.82
C LEU A 53 -14.05 12.67 -21.68
N LEU A 54 -13.88 11.46 -21.12
CA LEU A 54 -14.22 10.21 -21.80
C LEU A 54 -15.75 10.03 -21.95
N GLU A 55 -16.53 10.47 -20.96
CA GLU A 55 -17.99 10.46 -21.04
C GLU A 55 -18.51 11.38 -22.15
N GLU A 56 -17.90 12.55 -22.36
CA GLU A 56 -18.25 13.48 -23.45
C GLU A 56 -18.14 12.85 -24.84
N ILE A 57 -17.19 11.93 -25.04
CA ILE A 57 -17.00 11.20 -26.31
C ILE A 57 -17.75 9.85 -26.36
N GLY A 58 -18.60 9.57 -25.37
CA GLY A 58 -19.51 8.41 -25.36
C GLY A 58 -18.97 7.16 -24.66
N PHE A 59 -17.85 7.23 -23.93
CA PHE A 59 -17.41 6.13 -23.07
C PHE A 59 -18.09 6.24 -21.72
N ASN A 60 -18.80 5.18 -21.30
CA ASN A 60 -19.42 5.16 -19.98
C ASN A 60 -18.52 4.49 -18.92
N LYS A 61 -18.93 4.65 -17.66
CA LYS A 61 -18.26 4.09 -16.50
C LYS A 61 -18.15 2.56 -16.54
N GLU A 62 -19.14 1.87 -17.11
CA GLU A 62 -19.15 0.42 -17.24
C GLU A 62 -18.01 -0.07 -18.15
N MET A 63 -17.77 0.63 -19.27
CA MET A 63 -16.65 0.36 -20.17
C MET A 63 -15.31 0.56 -19.47
N LEU A 64 -15.18 1.60 -18.65
CA LEU A 64 -13.97 1.84 -17.86
C LEU A 64 -13.72 0.70 -16.86
N VAL A 65 -14.76 0.27 -16.13
CA VAL A 65 -14.66 -0.85 -15.17
C VAL A 65 -14.29 -2.15 -15.87
N ALA A 66 -14.90 -2.43 -17.03
CA ALA A 66 -14.56 -3.60 -17.84
C ALA A 66 -13.10 -3.55 -18.31
N LYS A 67 -12.61 -2.37 -18.71
CA LYS A 67 -11.23 -2.17 -19.13
C LYS A 67 -10.24 -2.37 -17.98
N ILE A 68 -10.57 -1.90 -16.78
CA ILE A 68 -9.75 -2.13 -15.57
C ILE A 68 -9.66 -3.62 -15.27
N GLN A 69 -10.77 -4.37 -15.32
CA GLN A 69 -10.77 -5.82 -15.12
C GLN A 69 -9.93 -6.53 -16.19
N GLU A 70 -10.02 -6.11 -17.44
CA GLU A 70 -9.21 -6.65 -18.52
C GLU A 70 -7.71 -6.44 -18.28
N ILE A 71 -7.32 -5.24 -17.86
CA ILE A 71 -5.91 -4.89 -17.57
C ILE A 71 -5.39 -5.70 -16.38
N ASP A 72 -6.15 -5.81 -15.29
CA ASP A 72 -5.79 -6.61 -14.11
C ASP A 72 -5.52 -8.09 -14.49
N LEU A 73 -6.40 -8.67 -15.32
CA LEU A 73 -6.24 -10.03 -15.81
C LEU A 73 -5.05 -10.21 -16.77
N ARG A 74 -4.70 -9.17 -17.55
CA ARG A 74 -3.52 -9.19 -18.45
C ARG A 74 -2.22 -9.13 -17.66
N ASP A 75 -2.16 -8.33 -16.61
CA ASP A 75 -0.98 -8.21 -15.76
C ASP A 75 -0.68 -9.52 -15.00
N GLY A 76 -1.71 -10.36 -14.78
CA GLY A 76 -1.54 -11.74 -14.29
C GLY A 76 -0.99 -12.75 -15.33
N LYS A 77 -1.02 -12.44 -16.63
CA LYS A 77 -0.48 -13.31 -17.70
C LYS A 77 0.95 -12.94 -18.12
N LEU A 78 1.36 -11.68 -17.97
CA LEU A 78 2.64 -11.21 -18.50
C LEU A 78 3.87 -11.74 -17.75
N ASP A 79 3.68 -12.28 -16.53
CA ASP A 79 4.77 -12.78 -15.67
C ASP A 79 4.96 -14.32 -15.73
N GLY A 80 4.31 -15.00 -16.68
CA GLY A 80 4.54 -16.43 -16.97
C GLY A 80 4.13 -17.44 -15.89
N LYS A 81 3.73 -16.98 -14.70
CA LYS A 81 3.23 -17.82 -13.60
C LYS A 81 1.72 -17.69 -13.51
N PHE A 82 1.01 -18.61 -14.16
CA PHE A 82 -0.45 -18.72 -14.04
C PHE A 82 -0.78 -18.99 -12.57
N THR A 83 -1.12 -17.93 -11.83
CA THR A 83 -1.46 -18.02 -10.42
C THR A 83 -2.99 -18.03 -10.32
N PRO A 84 -3.61 -19.01 -9.63
CA PRO A 84 -5.06 -19.10 -9.57
C PRO A 84 -5.66 -17.82 -8.97
N ALA A 85 -6.64 -17.25 -9.68
CA ALA A 85 -7.34 -16.05 -9.23
C ALA A 85 -8.13 -16.34 -7.95
N ILE A 86 -8.03 -15.45 -6.97
CA ILE A 86 -8.75 -15.54 -5.70
C ILE A 86 -10.01 -14.68 -5.75
N HIS A 87 -11.07 -15.10 -5.04
CA HIS A 87 -12.31 -14.34 -4.97
C HIS A 87 -12.30 -13.48 -3.70
N CYS A 88 -12.65 -12.20 -3.84
CA CYS A 88 -12.81 -11.31 -2.71
C CYS A 88 -14.03 -11.72 -1.87
N SER A 89 -13.86 -11.95 -0.57
CA SER A 89 -14.97 -12.23 0.35
C SER A 89 -15.89 -11.03 0.60
N GLY A 90 -15.43 -9.81 0.31
CA GLY A 90 -16.21 -8.58 0.48
C GLY A 90 -17.13 -8.27 -0.70
N CYS A 91 -16.63 -8.38 -1.93
CA CYS A 91 -17.38 -7.98 -3.14
C CYS A 91 -17.52 -9.08 -4.21
N GLY A 92 -16.98 -10.27 -3.98
CA GLY A 92 -17.08 -11.43 -4.88
C GLY A 92 -16.21 -11.35 -6.15
N ARG A 93 -15.51 -10.24 -6.39
CA ARG A 93 -14.69 -10.07 -7.60
C ARG A 93 -13.44 -10.96 -7.57
N LYS A 94 -13.03 -11.42 -8.76
CA LYS A 94 -11.75 -12.10 -8.96
C LYS A 94 -10.61 -11.10 -8.82
N LEU A 95 -9.56 -11.51 -8.13
CA LEU A 95 -8.35 -10.74 -7.88
C LEU A 95 -7.13 -11.60 -8.18
N ALA A 96 -6.04 -10.97 -8.60
CA ALA A 96 -4.75 -11.64 -8.61
C ALA A 96 -4.31 -11.99 -7.16
N PRO A 97 -3.73 -13.17 -6.92
CA PRO A 97 -3.35 -13.62 -5.58
C PRO A 97 -2.24 -12.82 -4.90
N ARG A 98 -1.59 -11.90 -5.63
CA ARG A 98 -0.62 -10.94 -5.11
C ARG A 98 -1.25 -9.86 -4.22
N HIS A 99 -2.56 -9.62 -4.33
CA HIS A 99 -3.22 -8.55 -3.60
C HIS A 99 -3.62 -8.98 -2.18
N VAL A 100 -3.07 -8.30 -1.18
CA VAL A 100 -3.43 -8.46 0.25
C VAL A 100 -4.74 -7.72 0.57
N THR A 101 -5.13 -6.76 -0.27
CA THR A 101 -6.34 -5.95 -0.14
C THR A 101 -7.04 -5.85 -1.49
N CYS A 102 -8.37 -5.95 -1.50
CA CYS A 102 -9.16 -5.86 -2.72
C CYS A 102 -9.07 -4.46 -3.33
N LEU A 103 -8.60 -4.37 -4.57
CA LEU A 103 -8.51 -3.12 -5.33
C LEU A 103 -9.86 -2.42 -5.54
N TYR A 104 -10.96 -3.17 -5.44
CA TYR A 104 -12.31 -2.64 -5.71
C TYR A 104 -13.08 -2.22 -4.46
N CYS A 105 -12.96 -2.95 -3.35
CA CYS A 105 -13.77 -2.70 -2.15
C CYS A 105 -12.94 -2.46 -0.87
N GLY A 106 -11.61 -2.56 -0.94
CA GLY A 106 -10.73 -2.33 0.21
C GLY A 106 -10.73 -3.46 1.26
N ALA A 107 -11.51 -4.53 1.08
CA ALA A 107 -11.50 -5.66 2.02
C ALA A 107 -10.16 -6.40 1.99
N LYS A 108 -9.66 -6.83 3.17
CA LYS A 108 -8.49 -7.70 3.26
C LYS A 108 -8.78 -9.04 2.58
N VAL A 109 -7.83 -9.51 1.79
CA VAL A 109 -7.91 -10.76 1.04
C VAL A 109 -6.94 -11.74 1.69
N LYS A 110 -7.43 -12.93 2.04
CA LYS A 110 -6.56 -14.00 2.51
C LYS A 110 -5.85 -14.60 1.29
N SER A 111 -4.58 -14.29 1.13
CA SER A 111 -3.72 -15.00 0.18
C SER A 111 -3.18 -16.26 0.86
N ASP A 112 -3.60 -17.44 0.42
CA ASP A 112 -3.00 -18.73 0.83
C ASP A 112 -1.66 -18.94 0.08
N SER A 113 -0.79 -17.94 0.14
CA SER A 113 0.56 -18.02 -0.41
C SER A 113 1.45 -18.67 0.64
N VAL A 114 1.60 -20.00 0.54
CA VAL A 114 2.60 -20.80 1.25
C VAL A 114 3.95 -20.09 1.18
N VAL A 115 4.39 -19.57 2.32
CA VAL A 115 5.76 -19.10 2.54
C VAL A 115 6.66 -20.34 2.50
N GLN A 116 7.29 -20.62 1.35
CA GLN A 116 8.47 -21.47 1.34
C GLN A 116 9.65 -20.64 1.81
N SER A 117 9.94 -20.79 3.10
CA SER A 117 11.19 -20.46 3.75
C SER A 117 12.40 -20.96 2.96
N GLN A 118 13.33 -20.08 2.62
CA GLN A 118 14.73 -20.46 2.42
C GLN A 118 15.58 -19.77 3.47
N HIS A 119 15.82 -20.53 4.54
CA HIS A 119 16.87 -20.29 5.53
C HIS A 119 18.19 -20.73 4.87
N GLY A 120 19.01 -19.76 4.47
CA GLY A 120 20.32 -19.99 3.84
C GLY A 120 21.44 -19.56 4.76
N ARG A 121 21.99 -20.56 5.46
CA ARG A 121 23.34 -20.73 6.07
C ARG A 121 24.15 -19.49 6.46
#